data_AF-A0A9W5X4R0-F1
#
_entry.id   AF-A0A9W5X4R0-F1
#
_cell.length_a   1.000
_cell.length_b   1.000
_cell.length_c   1.000
_cell.angle_alpha   90.00
_cell.angle_beta   90.00
_cell.angle_gamma   90.00
#
_symmetry.space_group_name_H-M   'P 1'
#
loop_
_entity.id
_entity.type
_entity.pdbx_description
1 polymer ?
#
loop_
_entity_poly.entity_id
_entity_poly.type
_entity_poly.pdbx_seq_one_letter_code
_entity_poly.pdbx_strand_id
1 'polypeptide(L)' 'MKFNKKTRARIGLISSLIICIYGVYGLVTKDSISNLSFIPIILAAGGFIGFIGGIVEIRKMEK' A
#
# COMPACT_ATOMS: atom_id res chain seq x y z
N MET A 1 15.15 2.80 -20.91
CA MET A 1 13.69 2.97 -20.76
C MET A 1 13.42 4.05 -19.71
N LYS A 2 13.14 5.30 -20.13
CA LYS A 2 12.80 6.39 -19.18
C LYS A 2 11.38 6.12 -18.67
N PHE A 3 11.25 5.38 -17.56
CA PHE A 3 9.96 5.25 -16.89
C PHE A 3 9.47 6.66 -16.51
N ASN A 4 8.35 7.06 -17.08
CA ASN A 4 7.74 8.35 -16.78
C ASN A 4 7.48 8.39 -15.26
N LYS A 5 8.05 9.38 -14.55
CA LYS A 5 8.04 9.42 -13.06
C LYS A 5 6.62 9.28 -12.50
N LYS A 6 5.63 9.85 -13.21
CA LYS A 6 4.20 9.72 -12.93
C LYS A 6 3.69 8.28 -13.00
N THR A 7 4.13 7.50 -13.99
CA THR A 7 3.75 6.09 -14.14
C THR A 7 4.32 5.25 -12.99
N ARG A 8 5.60 5.46 -12.64
CA ARG A 8 6.23 4.78 -11.49
C ARG A 8 5.48 5.05 -10.18
N ALA A 9 5.11 6.31 -9.95
CA ALA A 9 4.37 6.71 -8.74
C ALA A 9 2.95 6.11 -8.70
N ARG A 10 2.25 6.04 -9.85
CA ARG A 10 0.94 5.35 -9.93
C ARG A 10 1.04 3.86 -9.62
N ILE A 11 2.06 3.17 -10.11
CA ILE A 11 2.26 1.74 -9.83
C ILE A 11 2.52 1.52 -8.33
N GLY A 12 3.32 2.40 -7.71
CA GLY A 12 3.57 2.37 -6.27
C GLY A 12 2.30 2.59 -5.44
N LEU A 13 1.41 3.48 -5.88
CA LEU A 13 0.11 3.69 -5.25
C LEU A 13 -0.82 2.49 -5.37
N ILE A 14 -0.91 1.90 -6.56
CA ILE A 14 -1.76 0.72 -6.80
C ILE A 14 -1.26 -0.46 -5.95
N SER A 15 0.06 -0.69 -5.89
CA SER A 15 0.63 -1.71 -5.01
C SER A 15 0.34 -1.44 -3.54
N SER A 16 0.52 -0.21 -3.06
CA SER A 16 0.21 0.13 -1.66
C SER A 16 -1.27 -0.08 -1.33
N LEU A 17 -2.16 0.26 -2.26
CA LEU A 17 -3.61 0.04 -2.10
C LEU A 17 -3.96 -1.46 -2.02
N ILE A 18 -3.36 -2.29 -2.89
CA ILE A 18 -3.55 -3.74 -2.87
C ILE A 18 -3.06 -4.33 -1.55
N ILE A 19 -1.87 -3.96 -1.08
CA ILE A 19 -1.30 -4.41 0.21
C ILE A 19 -2.20 -3.99 1.38
N CYS A 20 -2.72 -2.76 1.34
CA CYS A 20 -3.61 -2.25 2.38
C CYS A 20 -4.93 -3.04 2.44
N ILE A 21 -5.56 -3.28 1.28
CA ILE A 21 -6.79 -4.07 1.18
C ILE A 21 -6.53 -5.51 1.63
N TYR A 22 -5.39 -6.10 1.26
CA TYR A 22 -5.03 -7.46 1.66
C TYR A 22 -4.82 -7.58 3.19
N GLY A 23 -4.16 -6.59 3.81
CA GLY A 23 -4.00 -6.51 5.26
C GLY A 23 -5.32 -6.36 6.00
N VAL A 24 -6.21 -5.49 5.51
CA VAL A 24 -7.55 -5.30 6.09
C VAL A 24 -8.41 -6.56 5.89
N TYR A 25 -8.35 -7.19 4.71
CA TYR A 25 -9.07 -8.43 4.42
C TYR A 25 -8.64 -9.53 5.38
N GLY A 26 -7.33 -9.76 5.57
CA GLY A 26 -6.82 -10.72 6.55
C GLY A 26 -7.19 -10.40 8.00
N LEU A 27 -7.42 -9.12 8.33
CA LEU A 27 -7.92 -8.72 9.65
C LEU A 27 -9.42 -9.03 9.82
N VAL A 28 -10.23 -8.78 8.77
CA VAL A 28 -11.69 -8.91 8.78
C VAL A 28 -12.13 -10.36 8.70
N THR A 29 -11.50 -11.17 7.84
CA THR A 29 -11.91 -12.56 7.67
C THR A 29 -11.48 -13.46 8.82
N LYS A 30 -10.71 -12.94 9.80
CA LYS A 30 -10.03 -13.71 10.85
C LYS A 30 -9.33 -14.96 10.29
N ASP A 31 -8.99 -14.94 9.00
CA ASP A 31 -8.24 -16.01 8.37
C ASP A 31 -6.89 -16.01 9.08
N SER A 32 -6.55 -17.17 9.65
CA SER A 32 -5.26 -17.47 10.27
C SER A 32 -4.13 -17.48 9.23
N ILE A 33 -4.01 -16.42 8.42
CA ILE A 33 -2.91 -16.22 7.45
C ILE A 33 -1.57 -16.22 8.20
N SER A 34 -1.56 -15.97 9.50
CA SER A 34 -0.47 -16.34 10.39
C SER A 34 -0.97 -16.49 11.81
N ASN A 35 -0.46 -17.47 12.55
CA ASN A 35 -0.62 -17.58 14.01
C ASN A 35 -0.13 -16.32 14.79
N LEU A 36 0.47 -15.34 14.09
CA LEU A 36 0.81 -14.02 14.59
C LEU A 36 -0.27 -13.00 14.18
N SER A 37 -1.11 -12.62 15.15
CA SER A 37 -2.15 -11.58 15.02
C SER A 37 -1.62 -10.20 14.54
N PHE A 38 -0.30 -10.00 14.56
CA PHE A 38 0.36 -8.72 14.28
C PHE A 38 0.67 -8.45 12.79
N ILE A 39 0.75 -9.51 11.97
CA ILE A 39 1.09 -9.39 10.54
C ILE A 39 0.05 -8.58 9.74
N PRO A 40 -1.27 -8.85 9.81
CA PRO A 40 -2.25 -8.08 9.06
C PRO A 40 -2.27 -6.60 9.47
N ILE A 41 -1.95 -6.29 10.73
CA ILE A 41 -1.84 -4.92 11.25
C ILE A 41 -0.67 -4.17 10.60
N ILE A 42 0.53 -4.78 10.59
CA ILE A 42 1.70 -4.17 9.93
C ILE A 42 1.44 -4.02 8.43
N LEU A 43 0.78 -5.00 7.81
CA LEU A 43 0.48 -4.96 6.38
C LEU A 43 -0.51 -3.84 6.04
N ALA A 44 -1.57 -3.68 6.83
CA ALA A 44 -2.52 -2.58 6.69
C ALA A 44 -1.86 -1.22 6.96
N ALA A 45 -1.13 -1.07 8.07
CA ALA A 45 -0.46 0.19 8.41
C ALA A 45 0.63 0.56 7.39
N GLY A 46 1.45 -0.40 6.98
CA GLY A 46 2.49 -0.22 5.97
C GLY A 46 1.92 0.11 4.59
N GLY A 47 0.84 -0.58 4.18
CA GLY A 47 0.10 -0.25 2.98
C GLY A 47 -0.47 1.18 3.00
N PHE A 48 -0.98 1.62 4.15
CA PHE A 48 -1.53 2.97 4.31
C PHE A 48 -0.45 4.05 4.27
N ILE A 49 0.69 3.82 4.93
CA ILE A 49 1.85 4.72 4.89
C ILE A 49 2.42 4.82 3.47
N GLY A 50 2.55 3.68 2.77
CA GLY A 50 2.97 3.64 1.37
C GLY A 50 2.01 4.39 0.45
N PHE A 51 0.70 4.30 0.73
CA PHE A 51 -0.33 5.01 -0.02
C PHE A 51 -0.25 6.53 0.19
N ILE A 52 -0.14 7.00 1.43
CA ILE A 52 0.05 8.43 1.74
C ILE A 52 1.34 8.95 1.08
N GLY A 53 2.45 8.23 1.23
CA GLY A 53 3.74 8.59 0.63
C GLY A 53 3.67 8.70 -0.89
N GLY A 54 3.00 7.77 -1.55
CA GLY A 54 2.77 7.81 -3.00
C GLY A 54 1.88 8.98 -3.44
N ILE A 55 0.85 9.34 -2.65
CA ILE A 55 -0.03 10.48 -2.98
C ILE A 55 0.76 11.79 -2.89
N VAL A 56 1.57 11.95 -1.83
CA VAL A 56 2.42 13.13 -1.64
C VAL A 56 3.43 13.24 -2.78
N GLU A 57 4.04 12.13 -3.18
CA GLU A 57 5.00 12.12 -4.29
C GLU A 57 4.35 12.51 -5.62
N ILE A 58 3.16 11.99 -5.95
CA ILE A 58 2.43 12.39 -7.17
C ILE A 58 2.04 13.87 -7.11
N ARG A 59 1.48 14.35 -5.99
CA ARG A 59 1.11 15.76 -5.83
C ARG A 59 2.30 16.69 -5.97
N LYS A 60 3.49 16.27 -5.52
CA LYS A 60 4.73 17.04 -5.66
C LYS A 60 5.27 17.07 -7.10
N MET A 61 4.92 16.08 -7.93
CA MET A 61 5.30 16.04 -9.35
C MET A 61 4.29 16.73 -10.29
N GLU A 62 3.08 17.03 -9.82
CA GLU A 62 2.08 17.81 -10.55
C GLU A 62 2.22 19.33 -10.36
N LYS A 63 2.98 19.76 -9.35
CA LYS A 63 3.30 21.16 -9.07
C LYS A 63 4.65 21.54 -9.67
#